data_AF-A0A368FSJ3-F1
#
_entry.id   AF-A0A368FSJ3-F1
#
_cell.length_a   1.000
_cell.length_b   1.000
_cell.length_c   1.000
_cell.angle_alpha   90.00
_cell.angle_beta   90.00
_cell.angle_gamma   90.00
#
_symmetry.space_group_name_H-M   'P 1'
#
loop_
_entity.id
_entity.type
_entity.pdbx_description
1 polymer ?
#
loop_
_entity_poly.entity_id
_entity_poly.type
_entity_poly.pdbx_seq_one_letter_code
_entity_poly.pdbx_strand_id
1 'polypeptide(L)' 'MEYLDEDVIAGVSTAMVGILGYAVSFTLLALILRTPAFRNAFGYLCVSRLVSHMGIYTANVFWAAPALLL' A
#
# COMPACT_ATOMS: atom_id res chain seq x y z
N MET A 1 -7.31 -13.62 27.23
CA MET A 1 -7.34 -14.47 26.02
C MET A 1 -8.06 -13.76 24.88
N GLU A 2 -9.14 -13.01 25.14
CA GLU A 2 -9.94 -12.28 24.12
C GLU A 2 -9.15 -11.22 23.31
N TYR A 3 -8.17 -10.54 23.92
CA TYR A 3 -7.33 -9.54 23.24
C TYR A 3 -6.51 -10.09 22.06
N LEU A 4 -6.06 -11.34 22.16
CA LEU A 4 -5.13 -11.92 21.20
C LEU A 4 -5.83 -12.18 19.84
N ASP A 5 -7.12 -12.50 19.86
CA ASP A 5 -7.93 -12.65 18.65
C ASP A 5 -8.14 -11.30 17.93
N GLU A 6 -8.42 -10.22 18.66
CA GLU A 6 -8.59 -8.87 18.08
C GLU A 6 -7.28 -8.33 17.48
N ASP A 7 -6.15 -8.52 18.18
CA ASP A 7 -4.83 -8.11 17.71
C ASP A 7 -4.39 -8.88 16.46
N VAL A 8 -4.65 -10.19 16.41
CA VAL A 8 -4.38 -11.02 15.23
C VAL A 8 -5.27 -10.62 14.05
N ILE A 9 -6.55 -10.36 14.28
CA ILE A 9 -7.47 -9.90 13.22
C ILE A 9 -7.04 -8.51 12.70
N ALA A 10 -6.61 -7.61 13.59
CA ALA A 10 -6.07 -6.31 13.22
C ALA A 10 -4.76 -6.43 12.42
N GLY A 11 -3.84 -7.32 12.82
CA GLY A 11 -2.61 -7.62 12.10
C GLY A 11 -2.86 -8.19 10.70
N VAL A 12 -3.78 -9.16 10.58
CA VAL A 12 -4.13 -9.78 9.29
C VAL A 12 -4.82 -8.77 8.36
N SER A 13 -5.77 -7.99 8.87
CA SER A 13 -6.49 -7.00 8.06
C SER A 13 -5.58 -5.87 7.58
N THR A 14 -4.66 -5.38 8.44
CA THR A 14 -3.68 -4.36 8.06
C THR A 14 -2.67 -4.88 7.03
N ALA A 15 -2.23 -6.14 7.15
CA ALA A 15 -1.39 -6.78 6.15
C ALA A 15 -2.12 -6.95 4.80
N MET A 16 -3.39 -7.38 4.82
CA MET A 16 -4.20 -7.57 3.62
C MET A 16 -4.43 -6.23 2.87
N VAL A 17 -4.76 -5.17 3.62
CA VAL A 17 -4.92 -3.81 3.07
C VAL A 17 -3.59 -3.28 2.52
N GLY A 18 -2.47 -3.56 3.18
CA GLY A 18 -1.14 -3.19 2.69
C GLY A 18 -0.81 -3.84 1.35
N ILE A 19 -1.05 -5.15 1.22
CA ILE A 19 -0.80 -5.91 -0.02
C ILE A 19 -1.71 -5.42 -1.16
N LEU A 20 -3.02 -5.27 -0.90
CA LEU A 20 -3.97 -4.78 -1.89
C LEU A 20 -3.65 -3.33 -2.32
N GLY A 21 -3.35 -2.46 -1.36
CA GLY A 21 -2.96 -1.07 -1.63
C GLY A 21 -1.70 -0.99 -2.47
N TYR A 22 -0.71 -1.84 -2.21
CA TYR A 22 0.50 -1.95 -3.01
C TYR A 22 0.21 -2.42 -4.43
N ALA A 23 -0.57 -3.49 -4.60
CA ALA A 23 -0.92 -4.02 -5.92
C ALA A 23 -1.69 -2.98 -6.77
N VAL A 24 -2.68 -2.31 -6.20
CA VAL A 24 -3.45 -1.25 -6.88
C VAL A 24 -2.53 -0.09 -7.28
N SER A 25 -1.67 0.37 -6.37
CA SER A 25 -0.73 1.46 -6.64
C SER A 25 0.26 1.09 -7.75
N PHE A 26 0.75 -0.15 -7.76
CA PHE A 26 1.64 -0.65 -8.80
C PHE A 26 0.95 -0.73 -10.17
N THR A 27 -0.31 -1.19 -10.19
CA THR A 27 -1.11 -1.29 -11.42
C THR A 27 -1.38 0.10 -12.01
N LEU A 28 -1.72 1.07 -11.17
CA LEU A 28 -1.89 2.48 -11.56
C LEU A 28 -0.59 3.09 -12.10
N LEU A 29 0.54 2.83 -11.45
CA LEU A 29 1.85 3.28 -11.92
C LEU A 29 2.14 2.72 -13.31
N ALA A 30 1.94 1.40 -13.50
CA ALA A 30 2.14 0.75 -14.78
C ALA A 30 1.22 1.30 -15.88
N LEU A 31 -0.05 1.58 -15.55
CA LEU A 31 -1.01 2.16 -16.48
C LEU A 31 -0.61 3.57 -16.92
N ILE A 32 -0.15 4.42 -15.99
CA ILE A 32 0.34 5.78 -16.29
C ILE A 32 1.59 5.73 -17.16
N LEU A 33 2.54 4.83 -16.86
CA LEU A 33 3.75 4.66 -17.66
C LEU A 33 3.45 4.13 -19.08
N ARG A 34 2.43 3.27 -19.21
CA ARG A 34 2.05 2.68 -20.50
C ARG A 34 1.21 3.62 -21.37
N THR A 35 0.53 4.60 -20.78
CA THR A 35 -0.38 5.49 -21.49
C THR A 35 0.31 6.82 -21.81
N PRO A 36 0.75 7.05 -23.06
CA PRO A 36 1.50 8.26 -23.41
C PRO A 36 0.68 9.55 -23.27
N ALA A 37 -0.66 9.46 -23.26
CA ALA A 37 -1.56 10.58 -23.00
C ALA A 37 -1.44 11.15 -21.58
N PHE A 38 -0.95 10.37 -20.60
CA PHE A 38 -0.73 10.83 -19.23
C PHE A 38 0.68 11.36 -18.98
N ARG A 39 1.53 11.47 -20.02
CA ARG A 39 2.88 12.04 -19.93
C ARG A 39 2.84 13.58 -19.86
N ASN A 40 2.01 14.09 -18.96
CA ASN A 40 1.79 15.49 -18.67
C ASN A 40 2.09 15.74 -17.18
N ALA A 41 2.23 17.01 -16.76
CA ALA A 41 2.56 17.37 -15.39
C ALA A 41 1.63 16.71 -14.35
N PHE A 42 0.36 16.50 -14.70
CA PHE A 42 -0.62 15.83 -13.85
C PHE A 42 -0.34 14.32 -13.65
N GLY A 43 0.13 13.61 -14.67
CA GLY A 43 0.50 12.20 -14.54
C GLY A 43 1.74 12.01 -13.66
N TYR A 44 2.71 12.92 -13.75
CA TYR A 44 3.87 12.92 -12.85
C TYR A 44 3.49 13.20 -11.38
N LEU A 45 2.53 14.08 -11.12
CA LEU A 45 1.99 14.30 -9.77
C LEU A 45 1.25 13.07 -9.22
N CYS A 46 0.60 12.30 -10.11
CA CYS A 46 -0.05 11.05 -9.72
C CYS A 46 0.99 9.97 -9.38
N VAL A 47 2.07 9.87 -10.18
CA VAL A 47 3.20 8.97 -9.93
C VAL A 47 3.89 9.25 -8.60
N SER A 48 4.17 10.51 -8.25
CA SER A 48 4.83 10.84 -6.98
C SER A 48 3.96 10.47 -5.77
N ARG A 49 2.64 10.66 -5.87
CA ARG A 49 1.70 10.20 -4.84
C ARG A 49 1.66 8.68 -4.75
N LEU A 50 1.59 7.98 -5.88
CA LEU A 50 1.61 6.50 -5.90
C LEU A 50 2.90 5.94 -5.27
N VAL A 51 4.05 6.56 -5.54
CA VAL A 51 5.33 6.20 -4.91
C VAL A 51 5.30 6.42 -3.40
N SER A 52 4.76 7.55 -2.94
CA SER A 52 4.58 7.81 -1.51
C SER A 52 3.68 6.76 -0.84
N HIS A 53 2.56 6.43 -1.48
CA HIS A 53 1.67 5.36 -1.01
C HIS A 53 2.36 4.00 -0.95
N MET A 54 3.16 3.63 -1.96
CA MET A 54 3.94 2.39 -1.92
C MET A 54 4.88 2.35 -0.71
N GLY A 55 5.56 3.46 -0.39
CA GLY A 55 6.43 3.54 0.80
C GLY A 55 5.68 3.38 2.12
N ILE A 56 4.47 3.94 2.22
CA ILE A 56 3.63 3.79 3.40
C ILE A 56 3.14 2.34 3.53
N TYR A 57 2.71 1.70 2.44
CA TYR A 57 2.28 0.30 2.48
C TYR A 57 3.42 -0.66 2.84
N THR A 58 4.63 -0.43 2.33
CA THR A 58 5.78 -1.26 2.71
C THR A 58 6.15 -1.06 4.18
N ALA A 59 6.14 0.17 4.68
CA ALA A 59 6.35 0.44 6.10
C ALA A 59 5.25 -0.18 6.98
N ASN A 60 3.99 -0.14 6.54
CA ASN A 60 2.87 -0.72 7.27
C ASN A 60 2.97 -2.26 7.35
N VAL A 61 3.38 -2.92 6.25
CA VAL A 61 3.58 -4.37 6.22
C VAL A 61 4.84 -4.79 7.00
N PHE A 62 5.94 -4.04 6.91
CA PHE A 62 7.19 -4.38 7.60
C PHE A 62 7.23 -3.98 9.08
N TRP A 63 6.41 -3.01 9.52
CA TRP A 63 6.45 -2.48 10.88
C TRP A 63 5.14 -2.67 11.65
N ALA A 64 3.99 -2.31 11.07
CA ALA A 64 2.72 -2.41 11.78
C ALA A 64 2.25 -3.88 11.93
N ALA A 65 2.43 -4.70 10.89
CA ALA A 65 2.04 -6.11 10.96
C ALA A 65 2.79 -6.92 12.05
N PRO A 66 4.13 -6.83 12.22
CA PRO A 66 4.81 -7.50 13.33
C PRO A 66 4.53 -6.87 14.70
N ALA A 67 4.28 -5.55 14.76
CA ALA A 67 3.93 -4.87 16.02
C ALA A 67 2.51 -5.19 16.51
N LEU A 68 1.62 -5.70 15.64
CA LEU A 68 0.29 -6.18 15.98
C LEU A 68 0.25 -7.69 16.25
N LEU A 69 1.27 -8.44 15.82
CA LEU A 69 1.37 -9.89 16.00
C LEU A 69 2.21 -10.32 17.21
N LEU A 70 2.92 -9.39 17.86
CA LEU A 70 3.84 -9.65 18.98
C LEU A 70 3.49 -8.79 20.19
#